data_AF-A0A222SS21-F1
#
_entry.id   AF-A0A222SS21-F1
#
_cell.length_a   1.000
_cell.length_b   1.000
_cell.length_c   1.000
_cell.angle_alpha   90.00
_cell.angle_beta   90.00
_cell.angle_gamma   90.00
#
_symmetry.space_group_name_H-M   'P 1'
#
loop_
_entity.id
_entity.type
_entity.pdbx_description
1 polymer ?
#
loop_
_entity_poly.entity_id
_entity_poly.type
_entity_poly.pdbx_seq_one_letter_code
_entity_poly.pdbx_strand_id
1 'polypeptide(L)'
;MGGLRRVAAPFVAPGPTGVAIRDSLKGLTGQDQRILCLVGGLLGSLASRDLKARCAAGLDRDSKQWARRKRVLTGQSSSRWAGSITKATHDQWALARRGQLACIQHLQVSIDMIASRLSLPVGAKGSKGSPGGYRSRQEWFAKSRRLHLLQDRLERERADCEAGRVRVVRGGRKLLRNRHNLQATRLTEAQWRVRWEAERWFLQADGESGKRYGNETIRVAPDGEVSIKLPAPLAGLANAPHGRYVLACRIGFRHRGQQWADRVQANRAVAYRIHFDVKRDRWYLTASWQIQPARMAPLEAVRSGGLIGVDTNADHLAAWRLDAHGNPVGEPRRFDYDLTGSAPHRDAQVRHALIRLLRWAKRHRLAIAVEDLDFQWEKTREKHGRRKRFRRLISSMPTAKLRSRLVSMAAELGIAVVAVDPAYTSRWGAQHWQRPLTTKTRKITRHDAAAVAIGRRALGRPIRRRTQPPPPHRSDAVGHRTVQAASGIPGREETRPRIPGPRTRSVGAGRGAKAGDQRAHNRSGHTAEHKSWHQDSLPLSP
;
A
#
# COMPACT_ATOMS: atom_id res chain seq x y z
N MET A 1 -32.05 -7.82 -4.56
CA MET A 1 -31.80 -6.42 -4.12
C MET A 1 -30.39 -6.36 -3.53
N GLY A 2 -29.39 -5.85 -4.28
CA GLY A 2 -28.01 -5.79 -3.80
C GLY A 2 -27.77 -4.54 -2.96
N GLY A 3 -27.61 -4.70 -1.64
CA GLY A 3 -27.31 -3.60 -0.73
C GLY A 3 -25.98 -2.92 -1.07
N LEU A 4 -25.94 -1.58 -0.97
CA LEU A 4 -24.69 -0.83 -1.08
C LEU A 4 -23.77 -1.21 0.09
N ARG A 5 -22.48 -1.41 -0.20
CA ARG A 5 -21.46 -1.67 0.83
C ARG A 5 -21.42 -0.50 1.82
N ARG A 6 -21.28 -0.81 3.12
CA ARG A 6 -21.03 0.20 4.17
C ARG A 6 -19.73 0.95 3.88
N VAL A 7 -19.81 2.28 3.85
CA VAL A 7 -18.68 3.18 3.56
C VAL A 7 -17.91 3.43 4.86
N ALA A 8 -16.59 3.25 4.85
CA ALA A 8 -15.73 3.55 5.98
C ALA A 8 -15.58 5.07 6.21
N ALA A 9 -15.39 5.47 7.47
CA ALA A 9 -15.20 6.86 7.84
C ALA A 9 -13.83 7.39 7.34
N PRO A 10 -13.75 8.67 6.93
CA PRO A 10 -12.48 9.28 6.56
C PRO A 10 -11.56 9.42 7.78
N PHE A 11 -10.24 9.34 7.55
CA PHE A 11 -9.24 9.50 8.60
C PHE A 11 -8.00 10.23 8.08
N VAL A 12 -7.28 10.93 8.96
CA VAL A 12 -5.99 11.55 8.62
C VAL A 12 -4.94 10.44 8.51
N ALA A 13 -4.20 10.37 7.42
CA ALA A 13 -3.15 9.37 7.24
C ALA A 13 -1.96 9.68 8.16
N PRO A 14 -1.46 8.71 8.94
CA PRO A 14 -0.31 8.93 9.80
C PRO A 14 0.94 9.19 8.97
N GLY A 15 1.79 10.11 9.44
CA GLY A 15 3.09 10.38 8.84
C GLY A 15 4.06 9.20 8.95
N PRO A 16 5.23 9.27 8.28
CA PRO A 16 6.25 8.23 8.40
C PRO A 16 6.76 8.13 9.84
N THR A 17 7.00 6.90 10.30
CA THR A 17 7.52 6.58 11.65
C THR A 17 9.03 6.31 11.65
N GLY A 18 9.67 6.33 10.47
CA GLY A 18 11.09 6.08 10.32
C GLY A 18 11.67 6.76 9.09
N VAL A 19 12.98 6.98 9.16
CA VAL A 19 13.77 7.61 8.10
C VAL A 19 14.87 6.63 7.67
N ALA A 20 15.17 6.64 6.38
CA ALA A 20 16.34 5.96 5.83
C ALA A 20 17.07 6.90 4.88
N ILE A 21 18.38 7.03 5.09
CA ILE A 21 19.29 7.79 4.24
C ILE A 21 20.37 6.85 3.71
N ARG A 22 20.93 7.19 2.55
CA ARG A 22 21.90 6.34 1.87
C ARG A 22 22.95 7.20 1.20
N ASP A 23 24.20 6.78 1.30
CA ASP A 23 25.28 7.28 0.46
C ASP A 23 26.20 6.13 -0.01
N SER A 24 27.00 6.39 -1.03
CA SER A 24 27.99 5.45 -1.56
C SER A 24 29.26 5.45 -0.71
N LEU A 25 29.83 4.27 -0.46
CA LEU A 25 31.15 4.11 0.13
C LEU A 25 32.19 4.29 -0.99
N LYS A 26 32.84 5.46 -1.05
CA LYS A 26 33.85 5.81 -2.06
C LYS A 26 35.26 5.65 -1.49
N GLY A 27 36.23 5.27 -2.31
CA GLY A 27 37.61 5.10 -1.86
C GLY A 27 37.85 3.83 -1.04
N LEU A 28 37.02 2.79 -1.23
CA LEU A 28 37.30 1.47 -0.67
C LEU A 28 38.52 0.86 -1.37
N THR A 29 39.48 0.40 -0.57
CA THR A 29 40.62 -0.37 -1.08
C THR A 29 40.18 -1.74 -1.58
N GLY A 30 41.02 -2.40 -2.38
CA GLY A 30 40.78 -3.80 -2.77
C GLY A 30 40.64 -4.73 -1.56
N GLN A 31 41.37 -4.44 -0.47
CA GLN A 31 41.25 -5.19 0.78
C GLN A 31 39.89 -4.95 1.45
N ASP A 32 39.42 -3.70 1.54
CA ASP A 32 38.10 -3.39 2.11
C ASP A 32 36.99 -4.16 1.40
N GLN A 33 37.02 -4.16 0.06
CA GLN A 33 36.02 -4.87 -0.74
C GLN A 33 36.06 -6.38 -0.49
N ARG A 34 37.26 -6.98 -0.42
CA ARG A 34 37.42 -8.40 -0.07
C ARG A 34 36.82 -8.71 1.30
N ILE A 35 37.09 -7.88 2.31
CA ILE A 35 36.54 -8.07 3.66
C ILE A 35 35.02 -7.96 3.66
N LEU A 36 34.44 -6.97 2.99
CA LEU A 36 32.99 -6.82 2.87
C LEU A 36 32.34 -8.04 2.18
N CYS A 37 32.97 -8.57 1.12
CA CYS A 37 32.52 -9.79 0.45
C CYS A 37 32.57 -11.01 1.39
N LEU A 38 33.67 -11.22 2.11
CA LEU A 38 33.85 -12.34 3.05
C LEU A 38 32.84 -12.29 4.20
N VAL A 39 32.72 -11.14 4.87
CA VAL A 39 31.77 -10.96 5.97
C VAL A 39 30.34 -11.10 5.45
N GLY A 40 30.01 -10.44 4.34
CA GLY A 40 28.68 -10.52 3.72
C GLY A 40 28.30 -11.94 3.30
N GLY A 41 29.24 -12.69 2.74
CA GLY A 41 29.08 -14.09 2.35
C GLY A 41 28.85 -15.02 3.55
N LEU A 42 29.71 -14.93 4.57
CA LEU A 42 29.60 -15.73 5.79
C LEU A 42 28.26 -15.50 6.50
N LEU A 43 27.93 -14.23 6.79
CA LEU A 43 26.67 -13.86 7.44
C LEU A 43 25.46 -14.19 6.55
N GLY A 44 25.60 -14.08 5.22
CA GLY A 44 24.58 -14.44 4.25
C GLY A 44 24.26 -15.95 4.23
N SER A 45 25.28 -16.78 4.38
CA SER A 45 25.16 -18.24 4.53
C SER A 45 24.48 -18.60 5.86
N LEU A 46 24.91 -17.97 6.96
CA LEU A 46 24.27 -18.12 8.27
C LEU A 46 22.79 -17.73 8.24
N ALA A 47 22.45 -16.60 7.62
CA ALA A 47 21.06 -16.17 7.44
C ALA A 47 20.25 -17.12 6.57
N SER A 48 20.86 -17.77 5.58
CA SER A 48 20.18 -18.79 4.77
C SER A 48 19.87 -20.06 5.57
N ARG A 49 20.83 -20.51 6.41
CA ARG A 49 20.63 -21.66 7.31
C ARG A 49 19.57 -21.37 8.37
N ASP A 50 19.62 -20.20 8.99
CA ASP A 50 18.62 -19.80 9.98
C ASP A 50 17.22 -19.61 9.38
N LEU A 51 17.10 -19.06 8.17
CA LEU A 51 15.81 -19.00 7.48
C LEU A 51 15.24 -20.40 7.22
N LYS A 52 16.07 -21.38 6.84
CA LYS A 52 15.64 -22.78 6.70
C LYS A 52 15.09 -23.31 8.03
N ALA A 53 15.79 -23.09 9.12
CA ALA A 53 15.34 -23.48 10.46
C ALA A 53 14.04 -22.76 10.86
N ARG A 54 13.90 -21.46 10.58
CA ARG A 54 12.67 -20.70 10.81
C ARG A 54 11.51 -21.24 9.99
N CYS A 55 11.72 -21.62 8.73
CA CYS A 55 10.65 -22.20 7.92
C CYS A 55 10.24 -23.60 8.44
N ALA A 56 11.19 -24.41 8.92
CA ALA A 56 10.92 -25.72 9.49
C ALA A 56 10.12 -25.64 10.80
N ALA A 57 10.29 -24.56 11.57
CA ALA A 57 9.55 -24.26 12.78
C ALA A 57 8.03 -24.04 12.59
N GLY A 58 7.56 -23.82 11.37
CA GLY A 58 6.12 -23.63 11.11
C GLY A 58 5.50 -22.48 11.91
N LEU A 59 4.36 -22.76 12.54
CA LEU A 59 3.56 -21.80 13.30
C LEU A 59 4.07 -21.54 14.72
N ASP A 60 5.03 -22.34 15.20
CA ASP A 60 5.51 -22.24 16.57
C ASP A 60 6.09 -20.85 16.85
N ARG A 61 5.52 -20.19 17.86
CA ARG A 61 6.00 -18.92 18.39
C ARG A 61 6.59 -19.16 19.78
N ASP A 62 7.62 -20.00 19.85
CA ASP A 62 8.30 -20.28 21.11
C ASP A 62 9.54 -19.38 21.28
N SER A 63 9.56 -18.61 22.36
CA SER A 63 10.72 -17.81 22.80
C SER A 63 11.96 -18.69 22.98
N LYS A 64 11.81 -19.95 23.39
CA LYS A 64 12.90 -20.92 23.51
C LYS A 64 13.49 -21.26 22.14
N GLN A 65 12.66 -21.40 21.11
CA GLN A 65 13.12 -21.66 19.76
C GLN A 65 13.89 -20.47 19.17
N TRP A 66 13.43 -19.24 19.43
CA TRP A 66 14.18 -18.03 19.09
C TRP A 66 15.56 -18.04 19.77
N ALA A 67 15.61 -18.29 21.08
CA ALA A 67 16.85 -18.35 21.83
C ALA A 67 17.80 -19.44 21.29
N ARG A 68 17.30 -20.63 20.98
CA ARG A 68 18.08 -21.74 20.39
C ARG A 68 18.68 -21.33 19.04
N ARG A 69 17.87 -20.77 18.13
CA ARG A 69 18.33 -20.30 16.82
C ARG A 69 19.42 -19.24 16.95
N LYS A 70 19.22 -18.25 17.82
CA LYS A 70 20.22 -17.22 18.12
C LYS A 70 21.51 -17.80 18.69
N ARG A 71 21.43 -18.79 19.60
CA ARG A 71 22.60 -19.45 20.22
C ARG A 71 23.46 -20.17 19.17
N VAL A 72 22.84 -20.93 18.26
CA VAL A 72 23.54 -21.63 17.16
C VAL A 72 24.33 -20.66 16.28
N LEU A 73 23.75 -19.49 15.99
CA LEU A 73 24.39 -18.46 15.18
C LEU A 73 25.51 -17.73 15.93
N THR A 74 25.37 -17.57 17.25
CA THR A 74 26.30 -16.78 18.08
C THR A 74 27.71 -17.35 18.02
N GLY A 75 27.86 -18.68 18.12
CA GLY A 75 29.18 -19.34 18.05
C GLY A 75 29.89 -19.18 16.70
N GLN A 76 29.15 -18.95 15.61
CA GLN A 76 29.70 -18.79 14.26
C GLN A 76 29.76 -17.32 13.79
N SER A 77 29.36 -16.38 14.66
CA SER A 77 29.35 -14.96 14.35
C SER A 77 29.65 -14.10 15.59
N SER A 78 28.63 -13.51 16.18
CA SER A 78 28.62 -12.85 17.48
C SER A 78 27.17 -12.78 17.97
N SER A 79 26.93 -12.50 19.26
CA SER A 79 25.57 -12.41 19.80
C SER A 79 24.70 -11.35 19.08
N ARG A 80 25.31 -10.23 18.65
CA ARG A 80 24.64 -9.14 17.94
C ARG A 80 24.37 -9.44 16.46
N TRP A 81 25.34 -10.06 15.78
CA TRP A 81 25.12 -10.56 14.41
C TRP A 81 24.04 -11.62 14.39
N ALA A 82 24.09 -12.57 15.33
CA ALA A 82 23.06 -13.59 15.52
C ALA A 82 21.68 -12.95 15.73
N GLY A 83 21.57 -11.96 16.63
CA GLY A 83 20.31 -11.23 16.85
C GLY A 83 19.76 -10.58 15.58
N SER A 84 20.62 -9.87 14.83
CA SER A 84 20.24 -9.20 13.57
C SER A 84 19.79 -10.21 12.51
N ILE A 85 20.47 -11.35 12.40
CA ILE A 85 20.10 -12.43 11.48
C ILE A 85 18.76 -13.05 11.88
N THR A 86 18.60 -13.49 13.12
CA THR A 86 17.39 -14.18 13.60
C THR A 86 16.15 -13.31 13.43
N LYS A 87 16.27 -12.00 13.67
CA LYS A 87 15.21 -11.03 13.41
C LYS A 87 14.93 -10.87 11.92
N ALA A 88 15.94 -10.62 11.10
CA ALA A 88 15.73 -10.42 9.66
C ALA A 88 15.10 -11.64 8.97
N THR A 89 15.48 -12.86 9.35
CA THR A 89 14.88 -14.09 8.81
C THR A 89 13.46 -14.30 9.32
N HIS A 90 13.17 -13.95 10.57
CA HIS A 90 11.82 -13.97 11.12
C HIS A 90 10.91 -12.96 10.39
N ASP A 91 11.38 -11.73 10.18
CA ASP A 91 10.66 -10.69 9.45
C ASP A 91 10.40 -11.11 8.00
N GLN A 92 11.37 -11.78 7.37
CA GLN A 92 11.22 -12.32 6.02
C GLN A 92 10.16 -13.43 5.97
N TRP A 93 10.12 -14.33 6.96
CA TRP A 93 9.08 -15.34 7.10
C TRP A 93 7.70 -14.70 7.33
N ALA A 94 7.61 -13.72 8.24
CA ALA A 94 6.36 -13.04 8.57
C ALA A 94 5.81 -12.24 7.38
N LEU A 95 6.69 -11.59 6.61
CA LEU A 95 6.32 -10.92 5.37
C LEU A 95 5.77 -11.92 4.35
N ALA A 96 6.39 -13.08 4.20
CA ALA A 96 5.93 -14.10 3.29
C ALA A 96 4.58 -14.72 3.73
N ARG A 97 4.32 -14.86 5.03
CA ARG A 97 2.98 -15.22 5.56
C ARG A 97 1.91 -14.21 5.19
N ARG A 98 2.17 -12.91 5.40
CA ARG A 98 1.24 -11.86 4.97
C ARG A 98 1.00 -11.89 3.47
N GLY A 99 2.05 -12.13 2.69
CA GLY A 99 1.96 -12.31 1.24
C GLY A 99 1.12 -13.53 0.81
N GLN A 100 1.22 -14.63 1.55
CA GLN A 100 0.41 -15.85 1.33
C GLN A 100 -1.07 -15.59 1.59
N LEU A 101 -1.42 -14.94 2.70
CA LEU A 101 -2.80 -14.55 3.01
C LEU A 101 -3.38 -13.62 1.93
N ALA A 102 -2.62 -12.61 1.50
CA ALA A 102 -3.02 -11.74 0.40
C ALA A 102 -3.20 -12.50 -0.92
N CYS A 103 -2.37 -13.52 -1.17
CA CYS A 103 -2.50 -14.40 -2.34
C CYS A 103 -3.80 -15.21 -2.30
N ILE A 104 -4.14 -15.82 -1.14
CA ILE A 104 -5.38 -16.55 -0.92
C ILE A 104 -6.59 -15.66 -1.18
N GLN A 105 -6.63 -14.46 -0.58
CA GLN A 105 -7.71 -13.50 -0.79
C GLN A 105 -7.86 -13.13 -2.27
N HIS A 106 -6.75 -12.85 -2.95
CA HIS A 106 -6.77 -12.54 -4.38
C HIS A 106 -7.24 -13.72 -5.25
N LEU A 107 -6.85 -14.96 -4.90
CA LEU A 107 -7.30 -16.17 -5.59
C LEU A 107 -8.80 -16.36 -5.42
N GLN A 108 -9.33 -16.23 -4.21
CA GLN A 108 -10.76 -16.32 -3.92
C GLN A 108 -11.57 -15.33 -4.76
N VAL A 109 -11.20 -14.04 -4.71
CA VAL A 109 -11.86 -12.99 -5.51
C VAL A 109 -11.80 -13.29 -7.01
N SER A 110 -10.67 -13.84 -7.49
CA SER A 110 -10.54 -14.22 -8.90
C SER A 110 -11.42 -15.41 -9.29
N ILE A 111 -11.53 -16.41 -8.40
CA ILE A 111 -12.39 -17.60 -8.57
C ILE A 111 -13.84 -17.18 -8.60
N ASP A 112 -14.30 -16.41 -7.61
CA ASP A 112 -15.67 -15.91 -7.49
C ASP A 112 -16.07 -15.12 -8.74
N MET A 113 -15.17 -14.26 -9.22
CA MET A 113 -15.37 -13.49 -10.45
C MET A 113 -15.49 -14.39 -11.69
N ILE A 114 -14.65 -15.42 -11.82
CA ILE A 114 -14.74 -16.33 -12.97
C ILE A 114 -16.03 -17.16 -12.89
N ALA A 115 -16.33 -17.74 -11.73
CA ALA A 115 -17.52 -18.56 -11.50
C ALA A 115 -18.81 -17.77 -11.78
N SER A 116 -18.91 -16.55 -11.23
CA SER A 116 -20.04 -15.65 -11.49
C SER A 116 -20.22 -15.30 -12.97
N ARG A 117 -19.13 -15.21 -13.75
CA ARG A 117 -19.22 -14.95 -15.19
C ARG A 117 -19.49 -16.21 -16.02
N LEU A 118 -19.10 -17.39 -15.54
CA LEU A 118 -19.38 -18.67 -16.19
C LEU A 118 -20.85 -19.07 -16.03
N SER A 119 -21.51 -18.67 -14.93
CA SER A 119 -22.94 -18.94 -14.69
C SER A 119 -23.89 -18.08 -15.52
N LEU A 120 -23.38 -17.02 -16.16
CA LEU A 120 -24.16 -16.19 -17.08
C LEU A 120 -24.12 -16.76 -18.50
N PRO A 121 -25.20 -16.58 -19.30
CA PRO A 121 -25.21 -16.98 -20.70
C PRO A 121 -24.04 -16.38 -21.48
N VAL A 122 -23.51 -17.14 -22.45
CA VAL A 122 -22.47 -16.65 -23.36
C VAL A 122 -22.98 -15.40 -24.09
N GLY A 123 -22.19 -14.33 -24.06
CA GLY A 123 -22.54 -13.04 -24.67
C GLY A 123 -23.44 -12.14 -23.79
N ALA A 124 -23.89 -12.60 -22.62
CA ALA A 124 -24.73 -11.81 -21.74
C ALA A 124 -24.05 -10.48 -21.34
N LYS A 125 -24.76 -9.37 -21.55
CA LYS A 125 -24.27 -8.03 -21.19
C LYS A 125 -24.24 -7.88 -19.67
N GLY A 126 -23.14 -7.33 -19.16
CA GLY A 126 -23.01 -6.99 -17.74
C GLY A 126 -23.91 -5.82 -17.35
N SER A 127 -24.21 -5.70 -16.06
CA SER A 127 -25.02 -4.61 -15.51
C SER A 127 -24.22 -3.81 -14.47
N LYS A 128 -24.41 -2.48 -14.45
CA LYS A 128 -24.00 -1.54 -13.39
C LYS A 128 -22.58 -1.74 -12.80
N GLY A 129 -21.60 -2.06 -13.64
CA GLY A 129 -20.18 -2.19 -13.25
C GLY A 129 -19.70 -3.62 -12.99
N SER A 130 -20.61 -4.60 -13.00
CA SER A 130 -20.28 -6.02 -12.99
C SER A 130 -20.10 -6.54 -14.42
N PRO A 131 -19.06 -7.34 -14.70
CA PRO A 131 -18.88 -7.95 -16.00
C PRO A 131 -19.97 -8.99 -16.27
N GLY A 132 -20.44 -9.07 -17.51
CA GLY A 132 -21.39 -10.10 -17.94
C GLY A 132 -20.71 -11.43 -18.29
N GLY A 133 -21.45 -12.31 -18.96
CA GLY A 133 -20.95 -13.60 -19.44
C GLY A 133 -19.72 -13.48 -20.34
N TYR A 134 -19.04 -14.61 -20.56
CA TYR A 134 -17.94 -14.65 -21.53
C TYR A 134 -18.47 -14.52 -22.96
N ARG A 135 -17.66 -13.96 -23.88
CA ARG A 135 -18.17 -13.53 -25.19
C ARG A 135 -18.43 -14.69 -26.16
N SER A 136 -17.66 -15.77 -26.04
CA SER A 136 -17.75 -16.93 -26.92
C SER A 136 -17.63 -18.22 -26.13
N ARG A 137 -18.10 -19.33 -26.71
CA ARG A 137 -17.94 -20.67 -26.13
C ARG A 137 -16.47 -21.04 -25.94
N GLN A 138 -15.59 -20.63 -26.87
CA GLN A 138 -14.15 -20.84 -26.75
C GLN A 138 -13.54 -20.08 -25.55
N GLU A 139 -13.93 -18.81 -25.34
CA GLU A 139 -13.48 -18.06 -24.17
C GLU A 139 -14.02 -18.67 -22.88
N TRP A 140 -15.30 -19.06 -22.88
CA TRP A 140 -15.94 -19.74 -21.76
C TRP A 140 -15.18 -21.03 -21.39
N PHE A 141 -14.86 -21.89 -22.36
CA PHE A 141 -14.13 -23.14 -22.14
C PHE A 141 -12.69 -22.93 -21.65
N ALA A 142 -11.99 -21.92 -22.20
CA ALA A 142 -10.67 -21.54 -21.69
C ALA A 142 -10.74 -21.04 -20.23
N LYS A 143 -11.86 -20.43 -19.84
CA LYS A 143 -12.09 -19.88 -18.50
C LYS A 143 -12.57 -20.92 -17.50
N SER A 144 -13.35 -21.91 -17.92
CA SER A 144 -13.69 -23.07 -17.09
C SER A 144 -12.46 -23.88 -16.72
N ARG A 145 -11.56 -24.17 -17.67
CA ARG A 145 -10.27 -24.81 -17.36
C ARG A 145 -9.40 -23.98 -16.42
N ARG A 146 -9.39 -22.65 -16.62
CA ARG A 146 -8.66 -21.73 -15.75
C ARG A 146 -9.24 -21.67 -14.34
N LEU A 147 -10.56 -21.82 -14.18
CA LEU A 147 -11.22 -21.86 -12.87
C LEU A 147 -10.66 -23.02 -12.04
N HIS A 148 -10.66 -24.23 -12.59
CA HIS A 148 -10.09 -25.43 -11.94
C HIS A 148 -8.63 -25.20 -11.53
N LEU A 149 -7.77 -24.73 -12.44
CA LEU A 149 -6.37 -24.41 -12.11
C LEU A 149 -6.20 -23.39 -10.99
N LEU A 150 -7.13 -22.44 -10.84
CA LEU A 150 -7.11 -21.47 -9.75
C LEU A 150 -7.64 -22.08 -8.45
N GLN A 151 -8.63 -22.96 -8.51
CA GLN A 151 -9.14 -23.72 -7.36
C GLN A 151 -8.06 -24.64 -6.80
N ASP A 152 -7.41 -25.46 -7.62
CA ASP A 152 -6.29 -26.33 -7.19
C ASP A 152 -5.14 -25.52 -6.58
N ARG A 153 -4.93 -24.30 -7.09
CA ARG A 153 -3.93 -23.40 -6.53
C ARG A 153 -4.38 -22.81 -5.20
N LEU A 154 -5.63 -22.41 -5.06
CA LEU A 154 -6.19 -21.91 -3.80
C LEU A 154 -6.11 -22.98 -2.72
N GLU A 155 -6.49 -24.21 -3.04
CA GLU A 155 -6.42 -25.36 -2.15
C GLU A 155 -4.99 -25.60 -1.66
N ARG A 156 -4.01 -25.66 -2.57
CA ARG A 156 -2.60 -25.80 -2.19
C ARG A 156 -2.09 -24.65 -1.31
N GLU A 157 -2.45 -23.40 -1.62
CA GLU A 157 -2.01 -22.26 -0.83
C GLU A 157 -2.68 -22.23 0.55
N ARG A 158 -3.94 -22.71 0.67
CA ARG A 158 -4.64 -22.89 1.95
C ARG A 158 -4.01 -24.00 2.78
N ALA A 159 -3.75 -25.16 2.19
CA ALA A 159 -3.06 -26.27 2.85
C ALA A 159 -1.66 -25.85 3.35
N ASP A 160 -0.88 -25.16 2.50
CA ASP A 160 0.40 -24.58 2.93
C ASP A 160 0.20 -23.57 4.06
N CYS A 161 -0.88 -22.78 4.02
CA CYS A 161 -1.17 -21.76 5.03
C CYS A 161 -1.50 -22.35 6.40
N GLU A 162 -2.35 -23.38 6.41
CA GLU A 162 -2.77 -24.15 7.58
C GLU A 162 -1.60 -24.93 8.18
N ALA A 163 -0.80 -25.58 7.34
CA ALA A 163 0.41 -26.30 7.75
C ALA A 163 1.58 -25.38 8.17
N GLY A 164 1.39 -24.05 8.16
CA GLY A 164 2.46 -23.08 8.49
C GLY A 164 3.63 -23.07 7.50
N ARG A 165 3.48 -23.67 6.32
CA ARG A 165 4.52 -23.80 5.30
C ARG A 165 4.62 -22.51 4.49
N VAL A 166 5.85 -21.97 4.44
CA VAL A 166 6.13 -20.71 3.74
C VAL A 166 7.24 -20.91 2.72
N ARG A 167 6.97 -20.50 1.48
CA ARG A 167 7.91 -20.61 0.36
C ARG A 167 8.69 -19.31 0.19
N VAL A 168 9.90 -19.25 0.76
CA VAL A 168 10.77 -18.06 0.73
C VAL A 168 12.05 -18.32 -0.05
N VAL A 169 12.45 -17.36 -0.89
CA VAL A 169 13.72 -17.41 -1.64
C VAL A 169 14.57 -16.19 -1.28
N ARG A 170 15.64 -16.39 -0.49
CA ARG A 170 16.68 -15.36 -0.32
C ARG A 170 17.37 -15.07 -1.66
N GLY A 171 17.72 -13.80 -1.90
CA GLY A 171 18.19 -13.35 -3.22
C GLY A 171 17.07 -13.13 -4.24
N GLY A 172 15.82 -13.47 -3.90
CA GLY A 172 14.65 -13.14 -4.70
C GLY A 172 14.28 -14.22 -5.73
N ARG A 173 12.98 -14.55 -5.76
CA ARG A 173 12.40 -15.54 -6.68
C ARG A 173 12.65 -15.23 -8.15
N LYS A 174 12.75 -13.94 -8.51
CA LYS A 174 13.02 -13.52 -9.89
C LYS A 174 14.42 -13.92 -10.34
N LEU A 175 15.45 -13.69 -9.51
CA LEU A 175 16.81 -14.09 -9.87
C LEU A 175 16.93 -15.61 -9.98
N LEU A 176 16.29 -16.36 -9.07
CA LEU A 176 16.25 -17.82 -9.19
C LEU A 176 15.64 -18.27 -10.53
N ARG A 177 14.50 -17.70 -10.93
CA ARG A 177 13.87 -18.03 -12.23
C ARG A 177 14.72 -17.65 -13.43
N ASN A 178 15.45 -16.54 -13.33
CA ASN A 178 16.35 -16.09 -14.39
C ASN A 178 17.47 -17.11 -14.65
N ARG A 179 17.88 -17.90 -13.65
CA ARG A 179 18.91 -18.94 -13.82
C ARG A 179 18.57 -19.98 -14.89
N HIS A 180 17.28 -20.28 -15.03
CA HIS A 180 16.77 -21.22 -16.04
C HIS A 180 16.44 -20.52 -17.38
N ASN A 181 16.61 -19.20 -17.46
CA ASN A 181 16.21 -18.38 -18.60
C ASN A 181 17.31 -17.35 -18.95
N LEU A 182 18.58 -17.75 -18.83
CA LEU A 182 19.72 -16.83 -18.91
C LEU A 182 19.77 -16.07 -20.24
N GLN A 183 19.57 -16.77 -21.36
CA GLN A 183 19.49 -16.18 -22.71
C GLN A 183 18.41 -15.10 -22.81
N ALA A 184 17.19 -15.40 -22.37
CA ALA A 184 16.07 -14.44 -22.39
C ALA A 184 16.33 -13.23 -21.49
N THR A 185 17.17 -13.37 -20.47
CA THR A 185 17.57 -12.27 -19.57
C THR A 185 18.85 -11.56 -19.98
N ARG A 186 19.51 -12.01 -21.06
CA ARG A 186 20.81 -11.51 -21.53
C ARG A 186 21.86 -11.49 -20.41
N LEU A 187 21.94 -12.59 -19.65
CA LEU A 187 22.93 -12.77 -18.59
C LEU A 187 23.74 -14.03 -18.85
N THR A 188 25.05 -13.96 -18.60
CA THR A 188 25.86 -15.17 -18.47
C THR A 188 25.64 -15.81 -17.09
N GLU A 189 26.02 -17.08 -16.95
CA GLU A 189 25.97 -17.75 -15.64
C GLU A 189 26.82 -17.02 -14.60
N ALA A 190 28.05 -16.60 -14.96
CA ALA A 190 28.94 -15.88 -14.06
C ALA A 190 28.31 -14.56 -13.58
N GLN A 191 27.76 -13.77 -14.50
CA GLN A 191 27.07 -12.52 -14.17
C GLN A 191 25.83 -12.76 -13.29
N TRP A 192 25.10 -13.84 -13.54
CA TRP A 192 23.99 -14.24 -12.69
C TRP A 192 24.46 -14.62 -11.29
N ARG A 193 25.55 -15.39 -11.19
CA ARG A 193 26.11 -15.88 -9.92
C ARG A 193 26.54 -14.74 -9.02
N VAL A 194 27.27 -13.76 -9.56
CA VAL A 194 27.65 -12.54 -8.82
C VAL A 194 26.42 -11.81 -8.29
N ARG A 195 25.37 -11.65 -9.11
CA ARG A 195 24.10 -11.03 -8.66
C ARG A 195 23.38 -11.85 -7.60
N TRP A 196 23.39 -13.17 -7.76
CA TRP A 196 22.75 -14.08 -6.83
C TRP A 196 23.41 -14.07 -5.46
N GLU A 197 24.74 -14.04 -5.42
CA GLU A 197 25.53 -13.98 -4.19
C GLU A 197 25.40 -12.61 -3.52
N ALA A 198 25.57 -11.51 -4.27
CA ALA A 198 25.47 -10.16 -3.73
C ALA A 198 24.10 -9.86 -3.09
N GLU A 199 23.00 -10.34 -3.68
CA GLU A 199 21.64 -10.21 -3.12
C GLU A 199 21.41 -11.10 -1.88
N ARG A 200 22.31 -12.07 -1.65
CA ARG A 200 22.30 -12.97 -0.49
C ARG A 200 23.32 -12.60 0.57
N TRP A 201 24.21 -11.65 0.31
CA TRP A 201 25.04 -11.09 1.36
C TRP A 201 24.20 -10.47 2.47
N PHE A 202 24.73 -10.52 3.69
CA PHE A 202 24.09 -9.95 4.86
C PHE A 202 25.08 -9.08 5.62
N LEU A 203 24.87 -7.78 5.57
CA LEU A 203 25.63 -6.77 6.30
C LEU A 203 24.65 -5.73 6.85
N GLN A 204 23.81 -6.16 7.79
CA GLN A 204 22.82 -5.30 8.43
C GLN A 204 22.85 -5.51 9.94
N ALA A 205 22.88 -4.40 10.67
CA ALA A 205 22.84 -4.39 12.13
C ALA A 205 21.79 -3.40 12.63
N ASP A 206 21.00 -3.81 13.60
CA ASP A 206 20.07 -2.92 14.29
C ASP A 206 20.81 -1.93 15.19
N GLY A 207 20.18 -0.78 15.44
CA GLY A 207 20.71 0.23 16.36
C GLY A 207 20.38 -0.10 17.81
N GLU A 208 21.27 0.33 18.71
CA GLU A 208 21.16 0.17 20.16
C GLU A 208 21.35 1.54 20.81
N SER A 209 20.31 2.08 21.47
CA SER A 209 20.43 3.35 22.19
C SER A 209 21.38 3.21 23.38
N GLY A 210 22.18 4.24 23.65
CA GLY A 210 23.20 4.27 24.70
C GLY A 210 24.51 3.57 24.33
N LYS A 211 24.58 2.88 23.18
CA LYS A 211 25.85 2.36 22.65
C LYS A 211 26.56 3.42 21.83
N ARG A 212 27.89 3.33 21.78
CA ARG A 212 28.73 4.29 21.04
C ARG A 212 28.23 4.38 19.59
N TYR A 213 27.89 5.60 19.18
CA TYR A 213 27.36 5.94 17.86
C TYR A 213 26.03 5.25 17.51
N GLY A 214 25.29 4.78 18.53
CA GLY A 214 23.97 4.18 18.39
C GLY A 214 23.94 2.77 17.79
N ASN A 215 25.10 2.13 17.61
CA ASN A 215 25.21 0.79 17.04
C ASN A 215 26.56 0.15 17.40
N GLU A 216 26.56 -1.01 18.05
CA GLU A 216 27.81 -1.67 18.46
C GLU A 216 28.45 -2.48 17.33
N THR A 217 27.67 -2.90 16.34
CA THR A 217 28.07 -3.88 15.32
C THR A 217 28.65 -3.19 14.09
N ILE A 218 27.90 -2.26 13.50
CA ILE A 218 28.38 -1.38 12.42
C ILE A 218 28.37 0.03 12.99
N ARG A 219 29.54 0.59 13.24
CA ARG A 219 29.70 1.96 13.75
C ARG A 219 29.99 2.90 12.61
N VAL A 220 29.39 4.08 12.69
CA VAL A 220 29.75 5.21 11.85
C VAL A 220 29.98 6.39 12.78
N ALA A 221 31.22 6.88 12.84
CA ALA A 221 31.57 8.04 13.64
C ALA A 221 31.06 9.34 12.97
N PRO A 222 30.91 10.45 13.72
CA PRO A 222 30.44 11.72 13.16
C PRO A 222 31.30 12.26 12.00
N ASP A 223 32.60 11.96 12.01
CA ASP A 223 33.57 12.29 10.97
C ASP A 223 33.54 11.33 9.76
N GLY A 224 32.59 10.38 9.75
CA GLY A 224 32.37 9.45 8.67
C GLY A 224 33.22 8.17 8.72
N GLU A 225 34.00 7.91 9.77
CA GLU A 225 34.69 6.62 9.91
C GLU A 225 33.70 5.46 10.01
N VAL A 226 33.88 4.42 9.20
CA VAL A 226 33.04 3.22 9.25
C VAL A 226 33.84 2.07 9.82
N SER A 227 33.35 1.46 10.91
CA SER A 227 33.97 0.27 11.49
C SER A 227 32.99 -0.87 11.76
N ILE A 228 33.40 -2.08 11.41
CA ILE A 228 32.56 -3.29 11.46
C ILE A 228 33.16 -4.25 12.48
N LYS A 229 32.35 -4.73 13.41
CA LYS A 229 32.75 -5.85 14.28
C LYS A 229 32.79 -7.13 13.45
N LEU A 230 33.96 -7.74 13.32
CA LEU A 230 34.09 -8.97 12.54
C LEU A 230 33.45 -10.16 13.27
N PRO A 231 32.79 -11.08 12.55
CA PRO A 231 32.33 -12.35 13.12
C PRO A 231 33.53 -13.21 13.54
N ALA A 232 33.36 -14.08 14.54
CA ALA A 232 34.45 -14.86 15.14
C ALA A 232 35.38 -15.55 14.12
N PRO A 233 34.88 -16.22 13.04
CA PRO A 233 35.76 -16.87 12.06
C PRO A 233 36.64 -15.90 11.24
N LEU A 234 36.33 -14.61 11.25
CA LEU A 234 37.06 -13.57 10.53
C LEU A 234 37.80 -12.62 11.47
N ALA A 235 37.87 -12.91 12.78
CA ALA A 235 38.44 -12.01 13.77
C ALA A 235 39.93 -11.69 13.50
N GLY A 236 40.70 -12.62 12.94
CA GLY A 236 42.10 -12.43 12.57
C GLY A 236 42.33 -11.44 11.42
N LEU A 237 41.27 -11.01 10.73
CA LEU A 237 41.34 -10.00 9.67
C LEU A 237 41.11 -8.57 10.22
N ALA A 238 40.93 -8.41 11.53
CA ALA A 238 40.72 -7.12 12.16
C ALA A 238 41.97 -6.24 12.03
N ASN A 239 41.77 -4.95 11.73
CA ASN A 239 42.84 -3.94 11.67
C ASN A 239 42.71 -2.89 12.80
N ALA A 240 41.80 -3.12 13.75
CA ALA A 240 41.54 -2.22 14.87
C ALA A 240 41.16 -3.00 16.15
N PRO A 241 41.30 -2.37 17.34
CA PRO A 241 41.00 -3.00 18.62
C PRO A 241 39.60 -3.60 18.72
N HIS A 242 39.46 -4.56 19.63
CA HIS A 242 38.20 -5.29 19.86
C HIS A 242 37.70 -6.01 18.60
N GLY A 243 38.59 -6.56 17.77
CA GLY A 243 38.22 -7.37 16.60
C GLY A 243 37.37 -6.61 15.58
N ARG A 244 37.68 -5.32 15.38
CA ARG A 244 36.98 -4.47 14.41
C ARG A 244 37.81 -4.30 13.15
N TYR A 245 37.10 -4.09 12.04
CA TYR A 245 37.69 -3.67 10.78
C TYR A 245 37.21 -2.25 10.45
N VAL A 246 38.14 -1.31 10.40
CA VAL A 246 37.92 0.08 9.97
C VAL A 246 38.17 0.15 8.47
N LEU A 247 37.16 0.62 7.73
CA LEU A 247 37.27 0.83 6.28
C LEU A 247 38.11 2.06 5.99
N ALA A 248 38.93 2.04 4.93
CA ALA A 248 39.73 3.20 4.54
C ALA A 248 38.87 4.40 4.10
N CYS A 249 37.63 4.15 3.67
CA CYS A 249 36.72 5.20 3.22
C CYS A 249 36.11 6.01 4.36
N ARG A 250 35.74 7.26 4.05
CA ARG A 250 34.86 8.09 4.89
C ARG A 250 33.50 8.25 4.22
N ILE A 251 32.43 8.27 5.02
CA ILE A 251 31.07 8.52 4.53
C ILE A 251 30.50 9.82 5.08
N GLY A 252 29.86 10.61 4.21
CA GLY A 252 29.08 11.78 4.60
C GLY A 252 27.72 11.75 3.93
N PHE A 253 26.65 11.86 4.72
CA PHE A 253 25.29 11.86 4.18
C PHE A 253 24.84 13.27 3.83
N ARG A 254 24.59 13.55 2.54
CA ARG A 254 24.09 14.88 2.13
C ARG A 254 22.65 15.14 2.58
N HIS A 255 21.78 14.15 2.44
CA HIS A 255 20.37 14.26 2.80
C HIS A 255 20.18 13.89 4.27
N ARG A 256 19.69 14.83 5.09
CA ARG A 256 19.52 14.70 6.55
C ARG A 256 20.80 14.32 7.29
N GLY A 257 21.96 14.75 6.78
CA GLY A 257 23.24 14.53 7.42
C GLY A 257 23.29 15.03 8.85
N GLN A 258 22.82 16.26 9.09
CA GLN A 258 22.80 16.83 10.44
C GLN A 258 21.94 16.02 11.41
N GLN A 259 20.70 15.68 11.03
CA GLN A 259 19.82 14.86 11.87
C GLN A 259 20.43 13.49 12.21
N TRP A 260 21.18 12.91 11.28
CA TRP A 260 21.92 11.68 11.52
C TRP A 260 23.10 11.91 12.48
N ALA A 261 23.90 12.95 12.25
CA ALA A 261 25.05 13.30 13.07
C ALA A 261 24.64 13.58 14.53
N ASP A 262 23.58 14.37 14.74
CA ASP A 262 23.03 14.68 16.08
C ASP A 262 22.66 13.39 16.84
N ARG A 263 22.09 12.40 16.14
CA ARG A 263 21.73 11.11 16.73
C ARG A 263 22.95 10.27 17.09
N VAL A 264 23.94 10.23 16.20
CA VAL A 264 25.19 9.50 16.41
C VAL A 264 25.96 10.09 17.59
N GLN A 265 26.06 11.42 17.67
CA GLN A 265 26.68 12.14 18.79
C GLN A 265 25.95 11.86 20.11
N ALA A 266 24.62 11.85 20.09
CA ALA A 266 23.79 11.52 21.26
C ALA A 266 23.65 10.01 21.53
N ASN A 267 24.42 9.14 20.85
CA ASN A 267 24.37 7.68 21.02
C ASN A 267 22.95 7.08 20.90
N ARG A 268 22.08 7.69 20.08
CA ARG A 268 20.72 7.20 19.83
C ARG A 268 20.73 6.09 18.79
N ALA A 269 19.87 5.09 18.94
CA ALA A 269 19.80 3.96 18.02
C ALA A 269 19.74 4.38 16.54
N VAL A 270 20.68 3.84 15.74
CA VAL A 270 20.72 3.91 14.27
C VAL A 270 21.07 2.52 13.72
N ALA A 271 20.19 1.98 12.89
CA ALA A 271 20.44 0.74 12.17
C ALA A 271 21.18 1.02 10.87
N TYR A 272 22.17 0.19 10.56
CA TYR A 272 23.01 0.32 9.37
C TYR A 272 22.89 -0.91 8.47
N ARG A 273 22.92 -0.68 7.16
CA ARG A 273 23.02 -1.72 6.14
C ARG A 273 24.05 -1.36 5.09
N ILE A 274 25.07 -2.20 4.94
CA ILE A 274 26.01 -2.15 3.82
C ILE A 274 25.49 -3.08 2.73
N HIS A 275 25.48 -2.64 1.48
CA HIS A 275 25.11 -3.48 0.35
C HIS A 275 25.84 -3.08 -0.93
N PHE A 276 26.06 -4.07 -1.78
CA PHE A 276 26.69 -3.91 -3.08
C PHE A 276 25.63 -3.87 -4.19
N ASP A 277 25.64 -2.82 -5.02
CA ASP A 277 24.83 -2.73 -6.23
C ASP A 277 25.65 -3.22 -7.42
N VAL A 278 25.47 -4.48 -7.79
CA VAL A 278 26.19 -5.14 -8.89
C VAL A 278 26.03 -4.40 -10.24
N LYS A 279 24.91 -3.70 -10.46
CA LYS A 279 24.69 -3.00 -11.73
C LYS A 279 25.46 -1.70 -11.83
N ARG A 280 25.68 -1.06 -10.69
CA ARG A 280 26.43 0.19 -10.59
C ARG A 280 27.88 -0.02 -10.19
N ASP A 281 28.23 -1.25 -9.83
CA ASP A 281 29.52 -1.64 -9.28
C ASP A 281 29.94 -0.76 -8.10
N ARG A 282 29.00 -0.58 -7.14
CA ARG A 282 29.17 0.36 -6.03
C ARG A 282 28.64 -0.19 -4.72
N TRP A 283 29.39 0.08 -3.67
CA TRP A 283 28.97 -0.16 -2.29
C TRP A 283 28.21 1.03 -1.72
N TYR A 284 27.19 0.75 -0.94
CA TYR A 284 26.34 1.74 -0.29
C TYR A 284 26.13 1.41 1.17
N LEU A 285 26.15 2.43 2.01
CA LEU A 285 25.71 2.37 3.40
C LEU A 285 24.36 3.06 3.51
N THR A 286 23.38 2.37 4.09
CA THR A 286 22.07 2.92 4.43
C THR A 286 21.98 3.03 5.94
N ALA A 287 21.76 4.24 6.45
CA ALA A 287 21.44 4.49 7.85
C ALA A 287 19.94 4.65 8.02
N SER A 288 19.37 4.09 9.08
CA SER A 288 17.94 4.17 9.35
C SER A 288 17.63 4.28 10.83
N TRP A 289 16.62 5.07 11.17
CA TRP A 289 16.20 5.30 12.55
C TRP A 289 14.71 5.63 12.62
N GLN A 290 14.14 5.47 13.81
CA GLN A 290 12.76 5.87 14.08
C GLN A 290 12.67 7.37 14.36
N ILE A 291 11.62 7.99 13.82
CA ILE A 291 11.25 9.38 14.11
C ILE A 291 9.95 9.38 14.89
N GLN A 292 9.83 10.33 15.81
CA GLN A 292 8.57 10.54 16.49
C GLN A 292 7.53 10.99 15.46
N PRO A 293 6.39 10.28 15.33
CA PRO A 293 5.34 10.71 14.43
C PRO A 293 4.88 12.11 14.83
N ALA A 294 4.73 13.00 13.85
CA ALA A 294 4.12 14.30 14.11
C ALA A 294 2.72 14.09 14.72
N ARG A 295 2.39 14.86 15.78
CA ARG A 295 1.04 14.84 16.35
C ARG A 295 0.05 15.16 15.25
N MET A 296 -0.87 14.24 15.00
CA MET A 296 -1.87 14.39 13.94
C MET A 296 -2.91 15.42 14.38
N ALA A 297 -3.15 16.41 13.53
CA ALA A 297 -4.27 17.32 13.73
C ALA A 297 -5.60 16.54 13.69
N PRO A 298 -6.56 16.84 14.57
CA PRO A 298 -7.90 16.27 14.49
C PRO A 298 -8.52 16.48 13.11
N LEU A 299 -9.30 15.51 12.63
CA LEU A 299 -9.92 15.57 11.30
C LEU A 299 -10.75 16.85 11.09
N GLU A 300 -11.44 17.31 12.14
CA GLU A 300 -12.23 18.55 12.14
C GLU A 300 -11.37 19.79 11.84
N ALA A 301 -10.19 19.88 12.46
CA ALA A 301 -9.26 20.98 12.21
C ALA A 301 -8.75 20.94 10.76
N VAL A 302 -8.42 19.76 10.26
CA VAL A 302 -7.91 19.55 8.88
C VAL A 302 -8.93 19.95 7.81
N ARG A 303 -10.23 19.77 8.07
CA ARG A 303 -11.30 20.05 7.10
C ARG A 303 -11.91 21.46 7.17
N SER A 304 -11.57 22.23 8.20
CA SER A 304 -12.18 23.55 8.49
C SER A 304 -12.06 24.56 7.35
N GLY A 305 -10.92 24.60 6.64
CA GLY A 305 -10.66 25.53 5.54
C GLY A 305 -11.02 25.03 4.14
N GLY A 306 -11.69 23.87 4.03
CA GLY A 306 -11.77 23.13 2.77
C GLY A 306 -10.53 22.26 2.52
N LEU A 307 -10.45 21.63 1.35
CA LEU A 307 -9.34 20.73 1.01
C LEU A 307 -9.22 20.50 -0.49
N ILE A 308 -8.15 19.83 -0.92
CA ILE A 308 -7.96 19.41 -2.31
C ILE A 308 -8.33 17.94 -2.44
N GLY A 309 -9.39 17.61 -3.17
CA GLY A 309 -9.68 16.23 -3.55
C GLY A 309 -8.80 15.79 -4.71
N VAL A 310 -8.26 14.57 -4.65
CA VAL A 310 -7.34 14.02 -5.67
C VAL A 310 -7.77 12.62 -6.09
N ASP A 311 -8.11 12.48 -7.37
CA ASP A 311 -8.32 11.20 -8.06
C ASP A 311 -7.01 10.73 -8.70
N THR A 312 -6.61 9.49 -8.42
CA THR A 312 -5.34 8.94 -8.91
C THR A 312 -5.57 8.09 -10.14
N ASN A 313 -4.99 8.51 -11.28
CA ASN A 313 -5.14 7.83 -12.56
C ASN A 313 -3.83 7.20 -13.04
N ALA A 314 -3.82 6.58 -14.21
CA ALA A 314 -2.63 5.89 -14.67
C ALA A 314 -1.59 6.79 -15.34
N ASP A 315 -2.00 7.97 -15.77
CA ASP A 315 -1.19 8.95 -16.49
C ASP A 315 -1.16 10.32 -15.77
N HIS A 316 -2.00 10.53 -14.76
CA HIS A 316 -2.05 11.80 -14.02
C HIS A 316 -2.71 11.67 -12.64
N LEU A 317 -2.51 12.70 -11.81
CA LEU A 317 -3.40 13.04 -10.69
C LEU A 317 -4.38 14.11 -11.16
N ALA A 318 -5.69 13.85 -11.02
CA ALA A 318 -6.71 14.86 -11.21
C ALA A 318 -7.07 15.44 -9.85
N ALA A 319 -7.00 16.77 -9.70
CA ALA A 319 -7.17 17.42 -8.41
C ALA A 319 -8.10 18.62 -8.51
N TRP A 320 -8.97 18.80 -7.52
CA TRP A 320 -9.81 19.98 -7.42
C TRP A 320 -9.81 20.49 -5.98
N ARG A 321 -9.68 21.80 -5.82
CA ARG A 321 -9.89 22.47 -4.53
C ARG A 321 -11.39 22.56 -4.23
N LEU A 322 -11.76 22.27 -2.99
CA LEU A 322 -13.10 22.44 -2.45
C LEU A 322 -13.06 23.39 -1.25
N ASP A 323 -14.11 24.20 -1.10
CA ASP A 323 -14.34 24.99 0.13
C ASP A 323 -14.81 24.10 1.30
N ALA A 324 -15.04 24.69 2.47
CA ALA A 324 -15.53 24.00 3.68
C ALA A 324 -16.94 23.38 3.52
N HIS A 325 -17.70 23.79 2.50
CA HIS A 325 -19.02 23.27 2.17
C HIS A 325 -18.96 22.15 1.11
N GLY A 326 -17.77 21.89 0.57
CA GLY A 326 -17.52 20.89 -0.45
C GLY A 326 -17.86 21.35 -1.87
N ASN A 327 -17.88 22.65 -2.12
CA ASN A 327 -18.05 23.20 -3.46
C ASN A 327 -16.71 23.36 -4.16
N PRO A 328 -16.59 22.96 -5.44
CA PRO A 328 -15.35 23.14 -6.20
C PRO A 328 -15.04 24.63 -6.38
N VAL A 329 -13.80 25.03 -6.07
CA VAL A 329 -13.33 26.43 -6.15
C VAL A 329 -12.19 26.56 -7.17
N GLY A 330 -12.42 27.38 -8.19
CA GLY A 330 -11.49 27.59 -9.30
C GLY A 330 -11.45 26.41 -10.26
N GLU A 331 -10.39 26.35 -11.07
CA GLU A 331 -10.22 25.34 -12.11
C GLU A 331 -9.61 24.03 -11.57
N PRO A 332 -10.02 22.86 -12.09
CA PRO A 332 -9.37 21.60 -11.79
C PRO A 332 -7.92 21.64 -12.29
N ARG A 333 -7.04 20.92 -11.59
CA ARG A 333 -5.63 20.79 -11.95
C ARG A 333 -5.28 19.35 -12.26
N ARG A 334 -4.45 19.19 -13.29
CA ARG A 334 -3.92 17.92 -13.75
C ARG A 334 -2.41 17.87 -13.53
N PHE A 335 -1.94 16.79 -12.91
CA PHE A 335 -0.52 16.55 -12.65
C PHE A 335 -0.09 15.27 -13.36
N ASP A 336 0.39 15.41 -14.59
CA ASP A 336 0.80 14.30 -15.45
C ASP A 336 2.07 13.59 -14.98
N TYR A 337 2.14 12.31 -15.29
CA TYR A 337 3.32 11.47 -15.17
C TYR A 337 3.31 10.35 -16.20
N ASP A 338 4.50 9.88 -16.57
CA ASP A 338 4.65 8.67 -17.39
C ASP A 338 5.01 7.46 -16.52
N LEU A 339 4.16 6.43 -16.53
CA LEU A 339 4.40 5.16 -15.86
C LEU A 339 5.02 4.09 -16.78
N THR A 340 5.69 4.49 -17.87
CA THR A 340 6.52 3.60 -18.69
C THR A 340 7.94 3.43 -18.13
N GLY A 341 8.69 2.47 -18.69
CA GLY A 341 10.09 2.25 -18.33
C GLY A 341 10.34 1.56 -16.98
N SER A 342 11.52 1.82 -16.42
CA SER A 342 12.03 1.11 -15.25
C SER A 342 11.33 1.53 -13.95
N ALA A 343 11.32 0.67 -12.92
CA ALA A 343 10.72 1.01 -11.63
C ALA A 343 11.31 2.29 -10.98
N PRO A 344 12.63 2.56 -11.07
CA PRO A 344 13.18 3.85 -10.64
C PRO A 344 12.66 5.05 -11.44
N HIS A 345 12.57 4.94 -12.76
CA HIS A 345 12.05 6.01 -13.61
C HIS A 345 10.61 6.36 -13.24
N ARG A 346 9.74 5.35 -13.10
CA ARG A 346 8.34 5.53 -12.68
C ARG A 346 8.23 6.18 -11.30
N ASP A 347 9.11 5.84 -10.37
CA ASP A 347 9.15 6.47 -9.04
C ASP A 347 9.54 7.96 -9.12
N ALA A 348 10.49 8.31 -10.00
CA ALA A 348 10.87 9.70 -10.24
C ALA A 348 9.72 10.51 -10.85
N GLN A 349 9.02 9.96 -11.85
CA GLN A 349 7.85 10.57 -12.48
C GLN A 349 6.74 10.85 -11.46
N VAL A 350 6.40 9.86 -10.64
CA VAL A 350 5.42 10.03 -9.54
C VAL A 350 5.87 11.12 -8.56
N ARG A 351 7.16 11.14 -8.17
CA ARG A 351 7.68 12.19 -7.28
C ARG A 351 7.55 13.59 -7.89
N HIS A 352 7.84 13.78 -9.17
CA HIS A 352 7.71 15.08 -9.83
C HIS A 352 6.26 15.58 -9.83
N ALA A 353 5.30 14.71 -10.14
CA ALA A 353 3.88 15.05 -10.08
C ALA A 353 3.44 15.41 -8.65
N LEU A 354 3.87 14.62 -7.66
CA LEU A 354 3.58 14.89 -6.25
C LEU A 354 4.19 16.21 -5.76
N ILE A 355 5.42 16.56 -6.18
CA ILE A 355 6.02 17.87 -5.83
C ILE A 355 5.15 19.01 -6.35
N ARG A 356 4.66 18.93 -7.58
CA ARG A 356 3.77 19.96 -8.17
C ARG A 356 2.45 20.05 -7.41
N LEU A 357 1.83 18.91 -7.08
CA LEU A 357 0.61 18.84 -6.27
C LEU A 357 0.82 19.45 -4.88
N LEU A 358 1.89 19.06 -4.19
CA LEU A 358 2.16 19.52 -2.82
C LEU A 358 2.53 21.00 -2.76
N ARG A 359 3.26 21.53 -3.75
CA ARG A 359 3.50 22.98 -3.88
C ARG A 359 2.19 23.74 -4.07
N TRP A 360 1.26 23.19 -4.84
CA TRP A 360 -0.06 23.78 -5.03
C TRP A 360 -0.89 23.75 -3.74
N ALA A 361 -0.90 22.62 -3.02
CA ALA A 361 -1.55 22.50 -1.72
C ALA A 361 -0.97 23.48 -0.68
N LYS A 362 0.37 23.58 -0.61
CA LYS A 362 1.08 24.51 0.29
C LYS A 362 0.70 25.96 0.00
N ARG A 363 0.62 26.36 -1.27
CA ARG A 363 0.23 27.73 -1.67
C ARG A 363 -1.14 28.12 -1.14
N HIS A 364 -2.09 27.19 -1.10
CA HIS A 364 -3.43 27.44 -0.59
C HIS A 364 -3.62 27.07 0.88
N ARG A 365 -2.57 26.55 1.55
CA ARG A 365 -2.61 26.05 2.93
C ARG A 365 -3.72 25.01 3.15
N LEU A 366 -3.92 24.13 2.17
CA LEU A 366 -4.98 23.11 2.20
C LEU A 366 -4.42 21.71 2.38
N ALA A 367 -5.20 20.88 3.07
CA ALA A 367 -5.00 19.44 3.12
C ALA A 367 -5.34 18.76 1.78
N ILE A 368 -4.87 17.52 1.62
CA ILE A 368 -5.12 16.70 0.43
C ILE A 368 -5.99 15.50 0.81
N ALA A 369 -7.09 15.28 0.11
CA ALA A 369 -7.92 14.08 0.22
C ALA A 369 -7.63 13.11 -0.92
N VAL A 370 -7.38 11.84 -0.58
CA VAL A 370 -7.16 10.74 -1.52
C VAL A 370 -7.98 9.52 -1.13
N GLU A 371 -8.25 8.66 -2.09
CA GLU A 371 -8.84 7.35 -1.79
C GLU A 371 -7.88 6.46 -0.99
N ASP A 372 -8.44 5.78 0.00
CA ASP A 372 -7.82 4.68 0.72
C ASP A 372 -7.86 3.43 -0.15
N LEU A 373 -7.00 3.43 -1.17
CA LEU A 373 -6.80 2.31 -2.06
C LEU A 373 -5.92 1.24 -1.39
N ASP A 374 -6.34 0.78 -0.22
CA ASP A 374 -5.94 -0.54 0.24
C ASP A 374 -6.36 -1.56 -0.83
N PHE A 375 -5.51 -2.55 -1.05
CA PHE A 375 -5.38 -3.41 -2.25
C PHE A 375 -6.62 -4.19 -2.72
N GLN A 376 -7.80 -3.88 -2.21
CA GLN A 376 -9.11 -4.37 -2.63
C GLN A 376 -9.58 -3.82 -3.99
N TRP A 377 -8.81 -2.92 -4.65
CA TRP A 377 -9.07 -2.64 -6.06
C TRP A 377 -8.71 -3.89 -6.88
N GLU A 378 -9.74 -4.66 -7.23
CA GLU A 378 -9.66 -5.90 -8.00
C GLU A 378 -8.91 -5.67 -9.33
N LYS A 379 -7.59 -5.79 -9.30
CA LYS A 379 -6.74 -5.86 -10.50
C LYS A 379 -6.82 -7.26 -11.13
N THR A 380 -7.94 -7.97 -10.96
CA THR A 380 -8.07 -9.31 -11.47
C THR A 380 -8.13 -9.24 -12.99
N ARG A 381 -7.25 -10.04 -13.62
CA ARG A 381 -7.26 -10.28 -15.08
C ARG A 381 -8.66 -10.61 -15.59
N GLU A 382 -9.48 -11.19 -14.72
CA GLU A 382 -10.80 -11.76 -14.96
C GLU A 382 -11.91 -10.72 -15.08
N LYS A 383 -11.76 -9.56 -14.40
CA LYS A 383 -12.70 -8.43 -14.50
C LYS A 383 -12.56 -7.65 -15.81
N HIS A 384 -11.33 -7.54 -16.34
CA HIS A 384 -11.03 -6.65 -17.48
C HIS A 384 -10.79 -7.36 -18.83
N GLY A 385 -10.91 -8.69 -18.86
CA GLY A 385 -10.95 -9.48 -20.11
C GLY A 385 -9.78 -9.18 -21.07
N ARG A 386 -10.07 -8.99 -22.37
CA ARG A 386 -9.08 -8.73 -23.43
C ARG A 386 -8.46 -7.32 -23.44
N ARG A 387 -8.83 -6.40 -22.54
CA ARG A 387 -8.28 -5.02 -22.51
C ARG A 387 -6.83 -5.01 -22.03
N LYS A 388 -5.91 -5.55 -22.84
CA LYS A 388 -4.48 -5.74 -22.52
C LYS A 388 -3.80 -4.42 -22.17
N ARG A 389 -4.09 -3.35 -22.91
CA ARG A 389 -3.60 -1.99 -22.61
C ARG A 389 -4.07 -1.51 -21.24
N PHE A 390 -5.37 -1.59 -20.95
CA PHE A 390 -5.95 -1.22 -19.66
C PHE A 390 -5.43 -2.08 -18.48
N ARG A 391 -5.24 -3.39 -18.69
CA ARG A 391 -4.64 -4.27 -17.68
C ARG A 391 -3.17 -3.94 -17.41
N ARG A 392 -2.38 -3.68 -18.47
CA ARG A 392 -0.99 -3.22 -18.33
C ARG A 392 -0.94 -1.93 -17.51
N LEU A 393 -1.80 -0.99 -17.85
CA LEU A 393 -1.98 0.29 -17.19
C LEU A 393 -2.30 0.13 -15.69
N ILE A 394 -3.31 -0.67 -15.33
CA ILE A 394 -3.65 -0.98 -13.92
C ILE A 394 -2.52 -1.70 -13.18
N SER A 395 -1.87 -2.68 -13.84
CA SER A 395 -0.76 -3.44 -13.25
C SER A 395 0.51 -2.60 -13.07
N SER A 396 0.68 -1.56 -13.89
CA SER A 396 1.80 -0.64 -13.83
C SER A 396 1.65 0.40 -12.73
N MET A 397 0.41 0.71 -12.33
CA MET A 397 0.08 1.74 -11.34
C MET A 397 0.54 1.31 -9.93
N PRO A 398 1.53 2.00 -9.34
CA PRO A 398 2.11 1.62 -8.06
C PRO A 398 1.33 2.29 -6.92
N THR A 399 0.03 2.01 -6.77
CA THR A 399 -0.89 2.71 -5.84
C THR A 399 -0.35 2.83 -4.42
N ALA A 400 0.09 1.72 -3.81
CA ALA A 400 0.66 1.75 -2.46
C ALA A 400 1.97 2.55 -2.37
N LYS A 401 2.81 2.50 -3.41
CA LYS A 401 4.04 3.30 -3.45
C LYS A 401 3.73 4.78 -3.65
N LEU A 402 2.73 5.12 -4.46
CA LEU A 402 2.28 6.48 -4.67
C LEU A 402 1.72 7.07 -3.37
N ARG A 403 0.87 6.32 -2.65
CA ARG A 403 0.36 6.70 -1.33
C ARG A 403 1.49 6.91 -0.33
N SER A 404 2.41 5.95 -0.20
CA SER A 404 3.52 6.08 0.76
C SER A 404 4.43 7.26 0.43
N ARG A 405 4.66 7.55 -0.87
CA ARG A 405 5.37 8.75 -1.33
C ARG A 405 4.61 10.03 -0.99
N LEU A 406 3.31 10.09 -1.28
CA LEU A 406 2.47 11.25 -0.97
C LEU A 406 2.50 11.55 0.52
N VAL A 407 2.21 10.56 1.38
CA VAL A 407 2.20 10.72 2.84
C VAL A 407 3.57 11.17 3.36
N SER A 408 4.66 10.53 2.90
CA SER A 408 6.01 10.91 3.32
C SER A 408 6.33 12.35 2.92
N MET A 409 6.10 12.72 1.65
CA MET A 409 6.43 14.06 1.13
C MET A 409 5.50 15.15 1.67
N ALA A 410 4.25 14.82 1.98
CA ALA A 410 3.31 15.74 2.61
C ALA A 410 3.69 16.01 4.06
N ALA A 411 4.11 14.99 4.81
CA ALA A 411 4.61 15.14 6.17
C ALA A 411 5.82 16.08 6.24
N GLU A 412 6.76 16.01 5.29
CA GLU A 412 7.89 16.95 5.20
C GLU A 412 7.49 18.42 5.01
N LEU A 413 6.29 18.65 4.46
CA LEU A 413 5.78 19.99 4.18
C LEU A 413 4.72 20.43 5.18
N GLY A 414 4.43 19.63 6.21
CA GLY A 414 3.36 19.87 7.17
C GLY A 414 1.95 19.82 6.55
N ILE A 415 1.77 19.11 5.44
CA ILE A 415 0.48 18.98 4.74
C ILE A 415 -0.22 17.72 5.23
N ALA A 416 -1.43 17.86 5.79
CA ALA A 416 -2.26 16.73 6.16
C ALA A 416 -2.82 16.00 4.94
N VAL A 417 -2.84 14.68 4.99
CA VAL A 417 -3.46 13.81 3.98
C VAL A 417 -4.65 13.11 4.61
N VAL A 418 -5.83 13.22 4.01
CA VAL A 418 -7.05 12.55 4.46
C VAL A 418 -7.33 11.38 3.51
N ALA A 419 -7.44 10.18 4.08
CA ALA A 419 -7.80 8.97 3.35
C ALA A 419 -9.32 8.75 3.43
N VAL A 420 -9.95 8.39 2.31
CA VAL A 420 -11.40 8.14 2.22
C VAL A 420 -11.69 6.78 1.59
N ASP A 421 -12.78 6.11 1.98
CA ASP A 421 -13.21 4.89 1.31
C ASP A 421 -13.39 5.13 -0.22
N PRO A 422 -12.86 4.28 -1.11
CA PRO A 422 -13.02 4.45 -2.57
C PRO A 422 -14.42 4.07 -3.09
N ALA A 423 -15.31 3.53 -2.26
CA ALA A 423 -16.60 3.01 -2.71
C ALA A 423 -17.44 4.07 -3.44
N TYR A 424 -17.73 3.81 -4.71
CA TYR A 424 -18.63 4.60 -5.57
C TYR A 424 -18.20 6.04 -5.88
N THR A 425 -17.02 6.50 -5.48
CA THR A 425 -16.50 7.86 -5.72
C THR A 425 -16.54 8.23 -7.20
N SER A 426 -15.97 7.39 -8.08
CA SER A 426 -15.91 7.68 -9.52
C SER A 426 -17.30 7.63 -10.17
N ARG A 427 -18.15 6.69 -9.73
CA ARG A 427 -19.51 6.52 -10.27
C ARG A 427 -20.40 7.70 -9.90
N TRP A 428 -20.39 8.09 -8.63
CA TRP A 428 -21.20 9.20 -8.13
C TRP A 428 -20.61 10.56 -8.52
N GLY A 429 -19.29 10.68 -8.63
CA GLY A 429 -18.64 11.83 -9.25
C GLY A 429 -19.16 12.06 -10.66
N ALA A 430 -19.06 11.04 -11.53
CA ALA A 430 -19.58 11.13 -12.90
C ALA A 430 -21.09 11.46 -12.94
N GLN A 431 -21.89 10.81 -12.07
CA GLN A 431 -23.34 10.98 -12.05
C GLN A 431 -23.78 12.38 -11.57
N HIS A 432 -23.16 12.91 -10.53
CA HIS A 432 -23.66 14.10 -9.83
C HIS A 432 -22.86 15.38 -10.09
N TRP A 433 -21.63 15.27 -10.60
CA TRP A 433 -20.71 16.41 -10.72
C TRP A 433 -20.19 16.63 -12.15
N GLN A 434 -20.05 15.60 -12.97
CA GLN A 434 -19.48 15.77 -14.32
C GLN A 434 -20.34 16.68 -15.21
N ARG A 435 -21.63 16.35 -15.41
CA ARG A 435 -22.53 17.19 -16.23
C ARG A 435 -22.73 18.57 -15.64
N PRO A 436 -23.05 18.73 -14.33
CA PRO A 436 -23.32 20.05 -13.77
C PRO A 436 -22.13 21.00 -13.74
N LEU A 437 -20.89 20.49 -13.70
CA LEU A 437 -19.69 21.33 -13.72
C LEU A 437 -19.17 21.60 -15.13
N THR A 438 -19.70 20.92 -16.14
CA THR A 438 -19.39 21.15 -17.56
C THR A 438 -20.12 22.38 -18.05
N THR A 439 -19.38 23.34 -18.59
CA THR A 439 -19.92 24.56 -19.22
C THR A 439 -19.51 24.59 -20.70
N LYS A 440 -20.02 25.57 -21.46
CA LYS A 440 -19.59 25.78 -22.86
C LYS A 440 -18.07 26.04 -22.97
N THR A 441 -17.49 26.69 -21.95
CA THR A 441 -16.07 27.05 -21.89
C THR A 441 -15.21 26.03 -21.16
N ARG A 442 -15.80 25.08 -20.43
CA ARG A 442 -15.08 24.13 -19.57
C ARG A 442 -15.65 22.72 -19.66
N LYS A 443 -14.89 21.80 -20.26
CA LYS A 443 -15.22 20.37 -20.30
C LYS A 443 -14.67 19.66 -19.07
N ILE A 444 -15.55 19.06 -18.27
CA ILE A 444 -15.17 18.32 -17.07
C ILE A 444 -15.03 16.84 -17.36
N THR A 445 -13.87 16.27 -16.99
CA THR A 445 -13.64 14.85 -17.13
C THR A 445 -14.29 14.09 -15.98
N ARG A 446 -14.47 12.78 -16.16
CA ARG A 446 -14.92 11.90 -15.06
C ARG A 446 -13.96 11.91 -13.86
N HIS A 447 -12.68 12.21 -14.10
CA HIS A 447 -11.61 12.19 -13.10
C HIS A 447 -11.64 13.45 -12.24
N ASP A 448 -11.89 14.60 -12.86
CA ASP A 448 -12.15 15.85 -12.13
C ASP A 448 -13.40 15.72 -11.25
N ALA A 449 -14.46 15.09 -11.79
CA ALA A 449 -15.68 14.83 -11.03
C ALA A 449 -15.46 13.83 -9.88
N ALA A 450 -14.58 12.84 -10.06
CA ALA A 450 -14.18 11.91 -9.00
C ALA A 450 -13.38 12.64 -7.90
N ALA A 451 -12.48 13.56 -8.27
CA ALA A 451 -11.74 14.39 -7.33
C ALA A 451 -12.69 15.21 -6.42
N VAL A 452 -13.77 15.76 -6.98
CA VAL A 452 -14.81 16.43 -6.18
C VAL A 452 -15.51 15.46 -5.23
N ALA A 453 -15.88 14.26 -5.70
CA ALA A 453 -16.51 13.25 -4.85
C ALA A 453 -15.62 12.82 -3.67
N ILE A 454 -14.33 12.61 -3.94
CA ILE A 454 -13.30 12.30 -2.92
C ILE A 454 -13.21 13.44 -1.91
N GLY A 455 -13.10 14.67 -2.41
CA GLY A 455 -12.98 15.84 -1.54
C GLY A 455 -14.19 16.05 -0.64
N ARG A 456 -15.40 15.92 -1.19
CA ARG A 456 -16.65 16.02 -0.41
C ARG A 456 -16.73 14.95 0.67
N ARG A 457 -16.34 13.71 0.35
CA ARG A 457 -16.31 12.62 1.32
C ARG A 457 -15.35 12.91 2.47
N ALA A 458 -14.15 13.44 2.19
CA ALA A 458 -13.20 13.83 3.22
C ALA A 458 -13.72 14.97 4.12
N LEU A 459 -14.50 15.90 3.56
CA LEU A 459 -15.18 16.96 4.31
C LEU A 459 -16.39 16.45 5.13
N GLY A 460 -16.74 15.17 5.06
CA GLY A 460 -17.96 14.63 5.68
C GLY A 460 -19.25 15.09 4.99
N ARG A 461 -19.19 15.54 3.73
CA ARG A 461 -20.34 16.00 2.96
C ARG A 461 -20.86 14.90 2.02
N PRO A 462 -22.18 14.78 1.81
CA PRO A 462 -22.73 13.85 0.82
C PRO A 462 -22.19 14.12 -0.58
N ILE A 463 -21.85 13.06 -1.33
CA ILE A 463 -21.43 13.19 -2.73
C ILE A 463 -22.63 13.57 -3.62
N ARG A 464 -23.83 13.09 -3.31
CA ARG A 464 -25.03 13.45 -4.08
C ARG A 464 -25.27 14.95 -3.98
N ARG A 465 -25.36 15.60 -5.14
CA ARG A 465 -25.84 16.98 -5.27
C ARG A 465 -27.37 16.94 -5.10
N ARG A 466 -27.95 17.78 -4.22
CA ARG A 466 -29.41 17.98 -4.21
C ARG A 466 -29.83 18.60 -5.54
N THR A 467 -30.96 18.17 -6.09
CA THR A 467 -31.61 18.83 -7.23
C THR A 467 -31.84 20.29 -6.85
N GLN A 468 -31.50 21.23 -7.75
CA GLN A 468 -31.91 22.63 -7.55
C GLN A 468 -33.44 22.64 -7.35
N PRO A 469 -33.98 23.33 -6.34
CA PRO A 469 -35.41 23.57 -6.31
C PRO A 469 -35.81 24.23 -7.65
N PRO A 470 -37.02 23.93 -8.18
CA PRO A 470 -37.50 24.59 -9.38
C PRO A 470 -37.41 26.11 -9.18
N PRO A 471 -37.08 26.88 -10.23
CA PRO A 471 -36.97 28.32 -10.11
C PRO A 471 -38.27 28.87 -9.52
N PRO A 472 -38.26 29.59 -8.38
CA PRO A 472 -39.39 30.43 -8.05
C PRO A 472 -39.54 31.43 -9.19
N HIS A 473 -40.78 31.61 -9.60
CA HIS A 473 -41.16 32.48 -10.70
C HIS A 473 -40.53 33.87 -10.54
N ARG A 474 -40.09 34.41 -11.68
CA ARG A 474 -39.68 35.80 -11.95
C ARG A 474 -38.25 36.20 -11.58
N SER A 475 -37.67 36.84 -12.58
CA SER A 475 -36.44 37.62 -12.60
C SER A 475 -36.39 38.64 -11.46
N ASP A 476 -35.18 39.09 -11.12
CA ASP A 476 -34.89 40.30 -10.33
C ASP A 476 -34.47 40.11 -8.85
N ALA A 477 -33.89 38.97 -8.51
CA ALA A 477 -33.05 38.87 -7.30
C ALA A 477 -31.91 37.85 -7.52
N VAL A 478 -30.77 38.29 -8.08
CA VAL A 478 -29.60 37.42 -8.30
C VAL A 478 -28.36 38.00 -7.63
N GLY A 479 -28.22 37.73 -6.33
CA GLY A 479 -26.90 37.52 -5.72
C GLY A 479 -26.41 36.09 -6.01
N HIS A 480 -25.09 35.88 -6.06
CA HIS A 480 -24.47 34.58 -6.35
C HIS A 480 -25.06 33.44 -5.51
N ARG A 481 -25.77 32.51 -6.17
CA ARG A 481 -26.43 31.37 -5.51
C ARG A 481 -25.39 30.37 -4.99
N THR A 482 -25.18 30.36 -3.67
CA THR A 482 -24.35 29.39 -2.96
C THR A 482 -24.93 27.98 -3.04
N VAL A 483 -24.14 27.02 -3.51
CA VAL A 483 -24.49 25.59 -3.48
C VAL A 483 -24.29 25.10 -2.04
N GLN A 484 -25.32 25.19 -1.19
CA GLN A 484 -25.24 24.71 0.20
C GLN A 484 -26.07 23.45 0.43
N ALA A 485 -25.58 22.60 1.34
CA ALA A 485 -26.33 21.54 1.99
C ALA A 485 -26.43 21.90 3.48
N ALA A 486 -27.65 21.97 4.03
CA ALA A 486 -27.87 22.13 5.46
C ALA A 486 -27.37 20.89 6.24
N SER A 487 -26.96 21.13 7.50
CA SER A 487 -26.44 20.14 8.44
C SER A 487 -27.53 19.19 8.95
N GLY A 488 -27.31 17.88 8.77
CA GLY A 488 -28.07 16.83 9.43
C GLY A 488 -27.36 15.46 9.30
N ILE A 489 -27.10 14.80 10.42
CA ILE A 489 -26.48 13.46 10.58
C ILE A 489 -27.64 12.42 10.62
N PRO A 490 -27.51 11.15 10.15
CA PRO A 490 -27.57 10.69 8.77
C PRO A 490 -28.64 9.59 8.53
N GLY A 491 -29.68 9.88 7.75
CA GLY A 491 -30.61 8.84 7.26
C GLY A 491 -30.18 8.32 5.88
N ARG A 492 -29.50 7.17 5.87
CA ARG A 492 -29.29 6.21 4.75
C ARG A 492 -29.20 6.76 3.30
N GLU A 493 -28.10 6.43 2.62
CA GLU A 493 -27.99 6.50 1.16
C GLU A 493 -28.83 5.39 0.49
N GLU A 494 -30.15 5.48 0.61
CA GLU A 494 -31.08 4.60 -0.09
C GLU A 494 -31.33 5.04 -1.53
N THR A 495 -31.78 4.09 -2.33
CA THR A 495 -32.36 4.33 -3.65
C THR A 495 -33.76 4.86 -3.43
N ARG A 496 -34.11 6.00 -4.05
CA ARG A 496 -35.49 6.52 -4.03
C ARG A 496 -36.44 5.39 -4.48
N PRO A 497 -37.49 5.02 -3.72
CA PRO A 497 -38.52 4.13 -4.22
C PRO A 497 -39.17 4.78 -5.44
N ARG A 498 -39.36 4.02 -6.53
CA ARG A 498 -40.33 4.39 -7.56
C ARG A 498 -41.70 4.25 -6.89
N ILE A 499 -42.45 5.34 -6.78
CA ILE A 499 -43.88 5.29 -6.47
C ILE A 499 -44.57 5.01 -7.82
N PRO A 500 -45.15 3.82 -8.05
CA PRO A 500 -46.01 3.59 -9.19
C PRO A 500 -47.39 4.14 -8.82
N GLY A 501 -47.69 5.37 -9.26
CA GLY A 501 -49.06 5.88 -9.21
C GLY A 501 -49.84 5.35 -10.42
N PRO A 502 -51.02 4.74 -10.24
CA PRO A 502 -51.84 4.29 -11.36
C PRO A 502 -52.57 5.48 -12.00
N ARG A 503 -52.70 5.40 -13.33
CA ARG A 503 -53.54 6.29 -14.14
C ARG A 503 -55.02 5.94 -13.90
N THR A 504 -55.81 6.99 -13.75
CA THR A 504 -57.29 7.07 -13.76
C THR A 504 -58.05 5.99 -14.55
N ARG A 505 -59.04 5.32 -13.93
CA ARG A 505 -60.51 5.48 -14.13
C ARG A 505 -61.30 4.23 -13.70
N SER A 506 -62.50 4.51 -13.15
CA SER A 506 -63.74 3.70 -13.07
C SER A 506 -63.94 2.67 -11.96
N VAL A 507 -65.15 2.78 -11.40
CA VAL A 507 -65.77 2.16 -10.23
C VAL A 507 -66.40 0.80 -10.58
N GLY A 508 -66.55 -0.10 -9.60
CA GLY A 508 -67.51 -1.20 -9.60
C GLY A 508 -67.50 -1.97 -8.27
N ALA A 509 -68.63 -1.95 -7.56
CA ALA A 509 -68.82 -2.51 -6.22
C ALA A 509 -69.15 -4.02 -6.21
N GLY A 510 -68.86 -4.72 -5.10
CA GLY A 510 -69.32 -6.10 -4.86
C GLY A 510 -68.89 -6.63 -3.49
N ARG A 511 -69.86 -7.15 -2.72
CA ARG A 511 -69.81 -7.48 -1.28
C ARG A 511 -69.38 -8.93 -0.98
N GLY A 512 -68.86 -9.14 0.24
CA GLY A 512 -69.03 -10.34 1.10
C GLY A 512 -68.18 -11.58 0.75
N ALA A 513 -67.88 -12.53 1.63
CA ALA A 513 -67.97 -12.70 3.09
C ALA A 513 -67.26 -14.04 3.44
N LYS A 514 -66.73 -14.18 4.68
CA LYS A 514 -66.42 -15.43 5.41
C LYS A 514 -65.25 -16.30 4.87
N ALA A 515 -64.47 -17.06 5.65
CA ALA A 515 -64.37 -17.40 7.07
C ALA A 515 -62.99 -18.05 7.32
N GLY A 516 -62.52 -17.99 8.58
CA GLY A 516 -61.71 -18.99 9.31
C GLY A 516 -60.36 -19.45 8.73
N ASP A 517 -59.41 -19.98 9.50
CA ASP A 517 -59.29 -20.13 10.93
C ASP A 517 -57.80 -20.46 11.21
N GLN A 518 -57.35 -20.02 12.37
CA GLN A 518 -56.22 -20.50 13.19
C GLN A 518 -55.10 -21.35 12.55
N ARG A 519 -53.85 -20.93 12.79
CA ARG A 519 -53.04 -21.53 13.88
C ARG A 519 -51.80 -20.72 14.22
N ALA A 520 -51.66 -20.49 15.52
CA ALA A 520 -50.52 -19.91 16.19
C ALA A 520 -49.33 -20.88 16.25
N HIS A 521 -48.11 -20.35 16.33
CA HIS A 521 -47.17 -20.71 17.40
C HIS A 521 -46.08 -19.63 17.57
N ASN A 522 -46.14 -18.98 18.75
CA ASN A 522 -45.06 -18.71 19.72
C ASN A 522 -43.68 -18.22 19.24
N ARG A 523 -43.31 -16.99 19.67
CA ARG A 523 -42.36 -16.65 20.79
C ARG A 523 -40.89 -16.95 20.41
N SER A 524 -39.88 -16.13 20.70
CA SER A 524 -39.72 -14.96 21.55
C SER A 524 -38.28 -14.44 21.39
N GLY A 525 -38.10 -13.11 21.50
CA GLY A 525 -37.09 -12.50 22.38
C GLY A 525 -35.61 -12.74 22.08
N HIS A 526 -34.90 -11.78 21.49
CA HIS A 526 -34.18 -10.66 22.13
C HIS A 526 -32.74 -10.96 22.58
N THR A 527 -31.83 -10.16 22.01
CA THR A 527 -30.61 -9.55 22.58
C THR A 527 -29.47 -10.41 23.12
N ALA A 528 -28.32 -10.29 22.45
CA ALA A 528 -26.96 -10.07 22.97
C ALA A 528 -26.01 -10.24 21.75
N GLU A 529 -24.90 -9.56 21.54
CA GLU A 529 -24.13 -8.55 22.23
C GLU A 529 -23.06 -8.07 21.24
N HIS A 530 -22.60 -6.84 21.42
CA HIS A 530 -21.48 -6.27 20.70
C HIS A 530 -20.19 -7.11 20.88
N LYS A 531 -19.60 -7.61 19.79
CA LYS A 531 -18.17 -7.93 19.76
C LYS A 531 -17.44 -6.94 18.87
N SER A 532 -16.72 -6.05 19.55
CA SER A 532 -15.66 -5.19 19.03
C SER A 532 -14.61 -6.03 18.31
N TRP A 533 -14.30 -5.64 17.07
CA TRP A 533 -13.13 -6.16 16.37
C TRP A 533 -11.87 -5.61 17.06
N HIS A 534 -11.25 -6.44 17.88
CA HIS A 534 -9.90 -6.20 18.37
C HIS A 534 -8.94 -6.22 17.18
N GLN A 535 -8.30 -5.07 16.98
CA GLN A 535 -7.13 -4.93 16.16
C GLN A 535 -5.96 -5.49 16.97
N ASP A 536 -5.52 -6.71 16.63
CA ASP A 536 -4.32 -7.31 17.22
C ASP A 536 -3.13 -6.40 16.95
N SER A 537 -2.86 -5.56 17.93
CA SER A 537 -1.65 -4.79 18.08
C SER A 537 -0.57 -5.81 18.42
N LEU A 538 0.27 -6.15 17.45
CA LEU A 538 1.53 -6.82 17.75
C LEU A 538 2.34 -5.87 18.66
N PRO A 539 2.57 -6.21 19.93
CA PRO A 539 3.44 -5.42 20.77
C PRO A 539 4.88 -5.65 20.29
N LEU A 540 5.52 -4.57 19.89
CA LEU A 540 6.97 -4.45 19.98
C LEU A 540 7.30 -4.42 21.47
N SER A 541 8.10 -5.35 21.99
CA SER A 541 8.94 -5.21 23.21
C SER A 541 9.72 -6.50 23.49
N PRO A 542 10.82 -6.47 24.28
CA PRO A 542 11.60 -5.34 24.77
C PRO A 542 12.88 -5.07 23.94
#